data_AF-A0A1G3RD39-F1
#
_entry.id   AF-A0A1G3RD39-F1
#
_cell.length_a   1.000
_cell.length_b   1.000
_cell.length_c   1.000
_cell.angle_alpha   90.00
_cell.angle_beta   90.00
_cell.angle_gamma   90.00
#
_symmetry.space_group_name_H-M   'P 1'
#
loop_
_entity.id
_entity.type
_entity.pdbx_description
1 polymer ?
#
loop_
_entity_poly.entity_id
_entity_poly.type
_entity_poly.pdbx_seq_one_letter_code
_entity_poly.pdbx_strand_id
1 'polypeptide(L)'
;MMASPSVWPAMAEAYERAGGPLAERLLKALAAGQAEGGDLRGQQSAALLVVRTAASQRPWEDRLVDLRVEDHPRPLEELARLLVVHRCYELMNRGDLALERSQPQRAVAEYGQALALCPRNPEARFWHAANLAAAGRPEGAGRLRRFFRGRPAWKALARRLRELGLLDLEPETARRLGL
;
A
#
# COMPACT_ATOMS: atom_id res chain seq x y z
N MET A 1 6.73 -31.75 -0.52
CA MET A 1 7.94 -32.50 -0.08
C MET A 1 9.12 -31.57 -0.29
N MET A 2 10.02 -31.40 0.67
CA MET A 2 11.12 -30.44 0.53
C MET A 2 12.28 -31.02 -0.27
N ALA A 3 12.96 -30.18 -1.05
CA ALA A 3 14.12 -30.56 -1.87
C ALA A 3 15.36 -30.92 -1.03
N SER A 4 15.49 -30.35 0.17
CA SER A 4 16.62 -30.54 1.09
C SER A 4 16.15 -30.51 2.55
N PRO A 5 16.84 -31.20 3.48
CA PRO A 5 16.59 -31.05 4.92
C PRO A 5 16.93 -29.64 5.46
N SER A 6 17.68 -28.81 4.73
CA SER A 6 18.04 -27.45 5.13
C SER A 6 16.90 -26.43 5.01
N VAL A 7 15.83 -26.76 4.27
CA VAL A 7 14.71 -25.83 4.02
C VAL A 7 14.06 -25.35 5.32
N TRP A 8 13.65 -26.27 6.22
CA TRP A 8 12.97 -25.88 7.46
C TRP A 8 13.86 -25.09 8.44
N PRO A 9 15.11 -25.52 8.70
CA PRO A 9 16.04 -24.73 9.51
C PRO A 9 16.23 -23.29 8.99
N ALA A 10 16.42 -23.12 7.67
CA ALA A 10 16.60 -21.80 7.08
C ALA A 10 15.37 -20.91 7.24
N MET A 11 14.16 -21.47 7.08
CA MET A 11 12.90 -20.73 7.32
C MET A 11 12.79 -20.25 8.77
N ALA A 12 13.06 -21.13 9.74
CA ALA A 12 12.96 -20.81 11.17
C ALA A 12 13.97 -19.73 11.57
N GLU A 13 15.23 -19.90 11.18
CA GLU A 13 16.30 -18.94 11.44
C GLU A 13 16.02 -17.56 10.84
N ALA A 14 15.52 -17.52 9.60
CA ALA A 14 15.12 -16.28 8.95
C ALA A 14 13.95 -15.60 9.67
N TYR A 15 12.95 -16.36 10.14
CA TYR A 15 11.82 -15.82 10.90
C TYR A 15 12.24 -15.22 12.26
N GLU A 16 13.13 -15.91 12.98
CA GLU A 16 13.61 -15.49 14.29
C GLU A 16 14.50 -14.25 14.20
N ARG A 17 15.36 -14.16 13.18
CA ARG A 17 16.23 -13.00 12.94
C ARG A 17 15.51 -11.80 12.33
N ALA A 18 14.39 -12.03 11.64
CA ALA A 18 13.67 -10.96 11.00
C ALA A 18 13.00 -10.04 12.03
N GLY A 19 13.38 -8.76 12.00
CA GLY A 19 12.61 -7.68 12.63
C GLY A 19 11.49 -7.16 11.71
N GLY A 20 10.59 -6.36 12.30
CA GLY A 20 9.46 -5.74 11.61
C GLY A 20 8.12 -6.45 11.88
N PRO A 21 7.06 -6.07 11.16
CA PRO A 21 5.75 -6.66 11.36
C PRO A 21 5.70 -8.12 10.92
N LEU A 22 4.74 -8.88 11.47
CA LEU A 22 4.68 -10.35 11.33
C LEU A 22 4.63 -10.82 9.87
N ALA A 23 3.88 -10.13 9.01
CA ALA A 23 3.72 -10.47 7.60
C ALA A 23 5.08 -10.48 6.86
N GLU A 24 5.91 -9.48 7.10
CA GLU A 24 7.24 -9.33 6.52
C GLU A 24 8.22 -10.40 7.04
N ARG A 25 8.10 -10.78 8.32
CA ARG A 25 8.90 -11.85 8.92
C ARG A 25 8.56 -13.20 8.32
N LEU A 26 7.27 -13.51 8.15
CA LEU A 26 6.80 -14.74 7.50
C LEU A 26 7.24 -14.81 6.04
N LEU A 27 7.16 -13.69 5.32
CA LEU A 27 7.62 -13.63 3.93
C LEU A 27 9.12 -13.87 3.80
N LYS A 28 9.94 -13.31 4.71
CA LYS A 28 11.38 -13.59 4.77
C LYS A 28 11.67 -15.07 5.04
N ALA A 29 10.89 -15.70 5.91
CA ALA A 29 11.00 -17.13 6.16
C ALA A 29 10.72 -17.94 4.90
N LEU A 30 9.62 -17.67 4.19
CA LEU A 30 9.29 -18.32 2.92
C LEU A 30 10.39 -18.15 1.87
N ALA A 31 10.94 -16.94 1.74
CA ALA A 31 12.04 -16.67 0.81
C ALA A 31 13.30 -17.46 1.15
N ALA A 32 13.66 -17.57 2.43
CA ALA A 32 14.80 -18.38 2.88
C ALA A 32 14.61 -19.87 2.56
N GLY A 33 13.40 -20.41 2.82
CA GLY A 33 13.10 -21.79 2.46
C GLY A 33 13.18 -22.07 0.96
N GLN A 34 12.71 -21.12 0.13
CA GLN A 34 12.82 -21.23 -1.32
C GLN A 34 14.27 -21.16 -1.81
N ALA A 35 15.14 -20.40 -1.14
CA ALA A 35 16.57 -20.33 -1.47
C ALA A 35 17.31 -21.65 -1.23
N GLU A 36 16.85 -22.45 -0.27
CA GLU A 36 17.32 -23.82 0.00
C GLU A 36 16.71 -24.89 -0.95
N GLY A 37 16.01 -24.45 -2.01
CA GLY A 37 15.39 -25.30 -3.02
C GLY A 37 13.88 -25.50 -2.84
N GLY A 38 13.32 -25.18 -1.66
CA GLY A 38 11.87 -25.18 -1.42
C GLY A 38 11.20 -26.54 -1.59
N ASP A 39 9.96 -26.53 -2.13
CA ASP A 39 9.27 -27.76 -2.51
C ASP A 39 9.93 -28.40 -3.74
N LEU A 40 10.12 -29.72 -3.72
CA LEU A 40 10.77 -30.49 -4.77
C LEU A 40 10.13 -30.32 -6.15
N ARG A 41 8.85 -29.95 -6.22
CA ARG A 41 8.11 -29.71 -7.47
C ARG A 41 8.34 -28.30 -8.05
N GLY A 42 9.03 -27.43 -7.34
CA GLY A 42 9.11 -26.00 -7.63
C GLY A 42 8.01 -25.18 -6.95
N GLN A 43 7.72 -24.01 -7.50
CA GLN A 43 6.75 -23.05 -6.97
C GLN A 43 5.64 -22.76 -7.99
N GLN A 44 4.41 -22.58 -7.50
CA GLN A 44 3.24 -22.24 -8.33
C GLN A 44 2.36 -21.20 -7.64
N SER A 45 2.12 -21.38 -6.34
CA SER A 45 1.27 -20.50 -5.54
C SER A 45 1.93 -20.10 -4.22
N ALA A 46 1.44 -19.02 -3.63
CA ALA A 46 1.82 -18.59 -2.29
C ALA A 46 0.69 -17.79 -1.63
N ALA A 47 0.61 -17.85 -0.30
CA ALA A 47 -0.39 -17.11 0.46
C ALA A 47 0.20 -16.58 1.77
N LEU A 48 -0.36 -15.48 2.24
CA LEU A 48 -0.03 -14.85 3.52
C LEU A 48 -1.32 -14.42 4.21
N LEU A 49 -1.61 -15.04 5.33
CA LEU A 49 -2.75 -14.71 6.20
C LEU A 49 -2.22 -14.31 7.58
N VAL A 50 -2.54 -13.09 8.01
CA VAL A 50 -2.27 -12.59 9.36
C VAL A 50 -3.59 -12.10 9.94
N VAL A 51 -3.92 -12.62 11.12
CA VAL A 51 -5.15 -12.29 11.84
C VAL A 51 -4.83 -11.66 13.20
N ARG A 52 -5.80 -10.94 13.75
CA ARG A 52 -5.75 -10.44 15.12
C ARG A 52 -5.68 -11.60 16.12
N THR A 53 -5.01 -11.39 17.24
CA THR A 53 -4.88 -12.39 18.31
C THR A 53 -6.18 -12.64 19.09
N ALA A 54 -7.09 -11.65 19.12
CA ALA A 54 -8.42 -11.76 19.72
C ALA A 54 -9.47 -11.28 18.72
N ALA A 55 -10.60 -11.99 18.62
CA ALA A 55 -11.70 -11.59 17.74
C ALA A 55 -12.27 -10.22 18.16
N SER A 56 -12.60 -9.39 17.17
CA SER A 56 -13.30 -8.13 17.42
C SER A 56 -14.81 -8.30 17.21
N GLN A 57 -15.57 -7.24 17.49
CA GLN A 57 -16.99 -7.17 17.14
C GLN A 57 -17.22 -6.96 15.63
N ARG A 58 -16.14 -6.82 14.85
CA ARG A 58 -16.16 -6.55 13.41
C ARG A 58 -15.26 -7.57 12.71
N PRO A 59 -15.74 -8.80 12.45
CA PRO A 59 -14.92 -9.89 11.92
C PRO A 59 -14.21 -9.56 10.59
N TRP A 60 -14.76 -8.65 9.79
CA TRP A 60 -14.15 -8.17 8.54
C TRP A 60 -12.88 -7.33 8.75
N GLU A 61 -12.61 -6.86 9.98
CA GLU A 61 -11.37 -6.15 10.35
C GLU A 61 -10.33 -7.07 11.02
N ASP A 62 -10.68 -8.32 11.32
CA ASP A 62 -9.79 -9.22 12.06
C ASP A 62 -8.71 -9.85 11.17
N ARG A 63 -8.90 -9.85 9.85
CA ARG A 63 -7.88 -10.20 8.87
C ARG A 63 -7.03 -8.97 8.58
N LEU A 64 -5.84 -8.93 9.19
CA LEU A 64 -4.89 -7.83 9.03
C LEU A 64 -4.19 -7.90 7.67
N VAL A 65 -3.84 -9.10 7.22
CA VAL A 65 -3.27 -9.35 5.89
C VAL A 65 -3.92 -10.62 5.35
N ASP A 66 -4.44 -10.58 4.13
CA ASP A 66 -4.98 -11.75 3.42
C ASP A 66 -4.61 -11.60 1.95
N LEU A 67 -3.46 -12.17 1.58
CA LEU A 67 -2.88 -12.05 0.24
C LEU A 67 -2.63 -13.43 -0.34
N ARG A 68 -3.00 -13.60 -1.61
CA ARG A 68 -2.94 -14.88 -2.29
C ARG A 68 -2.45 -14.68 -3.72
N VAL A 69 -1.51 -15.51 -4.13
CA VAL A 69 -1.07 -15.68 -5.52
C VAL A 69 -1.38 -17.12 -5.87
N GLU A 70 -2.44 -17.32 -6.64
CA GLU A 70 -2.98 -18.65 -6.92
C GLU A 70 -2.19 -19.38 -8.01
N ASP A 71 -1.61 -18.63 -8.96
CA ASP A 71 -0.77 -19.17 -10.01
C ASP A 71 0.21 -18.10 -10.53
N HIS A 72 1.51 -18.35 -10.38
CA HIS A 72 2.59 -17.54 -10.93
C HIS A 72 3.88 -18.37 -10.97
N PRO A 73 4.81 -18.17 -11.93
CA PRO A 73 6.09 -18.87 -11.92
C PRO A 73 7.01 -18.46 -10.76
N ARG A 74 6.73 -17.30 -10.14
CA ARG A 74 7.49 -16.71 -9.02
C ARG A 74 6.55 -16.15 -7.95
N PRO A 75 5.72 -16.99 -7.30
CA PRO A 75 4.63 -16.53 -6.46
C PRO A 75 5.11 -15.81 -5.19
N LEU A 76 6.30 -16.14 -4.66
CA LEU A 76 6.85 -15.45 -3.49
C LEU A 76 7.29 -14.00 -3.80
N GLU A 77 7.90 -13.77 -4.97
CA GLU A 77 8.22 -12.41 -5.43
C GLU A 77 6.95 -11.58 -5.62
N GLU A 78 5.92 -12.21 -6.20
CA GLU A 78 4.65 -11.55 -6.44
C GLU A 78 3.89 -11.26 -5.13
N LEU A 79 3.90 -12.21 -4.18
CA LEU A 79 3.34 -12.02 -2.85
C LEU A 79 4.05 -10.89 -2.09
N ALA A 80 5.38 -10.77 -2.24
CA ALA A 80 6.15 -9.66 -1.69
C ALA A 80 5.72 -8.31 -2.30
N ARG A 81 5.55 -8.25 -3.62
CA ARG A 81 5.05 -7.07 -4.32
C ARG A 81 3.64 -6.69 -3.83
N LEU A 82 2.75 -7.66 -3.68
CA LEU A 82 1.40 -7.45 -3.16
C LEU A 82 1.40 -6.94 -1.73
N LEU A 83 2.31 -7.41 -0.87
CA LEU A 83 2.46 -6.91 0.49
C LEU A 83 2.85 -5.42 0.50
N VAL A 84 3.75 -4.98 -0.38
CA VAL A 84 4.09 -3.55 -0.52
C VAL A 84 2.87 -2.73 -0.95
N VAL A 85 2.07 -3.24 -1.89
CA VAL A 85 0.83 -2.59 -2.32
C VAL A 85 -0.17 -2.50 -1.17
N HIS A 86 -0.35 -3.59 -0.42
CA HIS A 86 -1.20 -3.63 0.77
C HIS A 86 -0.77 -2.57 1.81
N ARG A 87 0.53 -2.47 2.14
CA ARG A 87 1.05 -1.43 3.05
C ARG A 87 0.84 0.00 2.53
N CYS A 88 0.96 0.21 1.22
CA CYS A 88 0.66 1.49 0.58
C CYS A 88 -0.81 1.87 0.79
N TYR A 89 -1.76 0.95 0.59
CA TYR A 89 -3.17 1.23 0.85
C TYR A 89 -3.50 1.39 2.35
N GLU A 90 -2.86 0.65 3.25
CA GLU A 90 -3.01 0.90 4.70
C GLU A 90 -2.59 2.32 5.11
N LEU A 91 -1.52 2.86 4.51
CA LEU A 91 -1.10 4.24 4.73
C LEU A 91 -2.10 5.24 4.13
N MET A 92 -2.63 4.98 2.94
CA MET A 92 -3.66 5.83 2.34
C MET A 92 -4.94 5.86 3.20
N ASN A 93 -5.42 4.70 3.66
CA ASN A 93 -6.58 4.59 4.55
C ASN A 93 -6.37 5.34 5.87
N ARG A 94 -5.14 5.30 6.43
CA ARG A 94 -4.79 6.12 7.61
C ARG A 94 -4.80 7.62 7.29
N GLY A 95 -4.39 8.00 6.08
CA GLY A 95 -4.51 9.36 5.57
C GLY A 95 -5.96 9.84 5.49
N ASP A 96 -6.86 9.00 4.96
CA ASP A 96 -8.30 9.32 4.87
C ASP A 96 -8.92 9.48 6.26
N LEU A 97 -8.65 8.55 7.17
CA LEU A 97 -9.10 8.65 8.56
C LEU A 97 -8.55 9.91 9.26
N ALA A 98 -7.35 10.35 8.90
CA ALA A 98 -6.81 11.61 9.42
C ALA A 98 -7.58 12.82 8.89
N LEU A 99 -8.02 12.82 7.62
CA LEU A 99 -8.88 13.88 7.08
C LEU A 99 -10.25 13.91 7.78
N GLU A 100 -10.88 12.75 7.98
CA GLU A 100 -12.15 12.64 8.72
C GLU A 100 -12.03 13.23 10.14
N ARG A 101 -10.86 13.07 10.76
CA ARG A 101 -10.54 13.60 12.09
C ARG A 101 -10.01 15.03 12.08
N SER A 102 -10.08 15.74 10.95
CA SER A 102 -9.58 17.11 10.77
C SER A 102 -8.08 17.26 11.11
N GLN A 103 -7.26 16.27 10.71
CA GLN A 103 -5.80 16.22 10.91
C GLN A 103 -5.05 16.29 9.56
N PRO A 104 -5.11 17.42 8.82
CA PRO A 104 -4.59 17.49 7.45
C PRO A 104 -3.07 17.30 7.35
N GLN A 105 -2.29 17.73 8.36
CA GLN A 105 -0.83 17.53 8.36
C GLN A 105 -0.48 16.05 8.47
N ARG A 106 -1.26 15.29 9.25
CA ARG A 106 -1.11 13.84 9.35
C ARG A 106 -1.49 13.17 8.04
N ALA A 107 -2.58 13.57 7.41
CA ALA A 107 -2.99 13.04 6.12
C ALA A 107 -1.89 13.21 5.06
N VAL A 108 -1.28 14.41 4.97
CA VAL A 108 -0.13 14.65 4.09
C VAL A 108 1.03 13.70 4.38
N ALA A 109 1.38 13.49 5.66
CA ALA A 109 2.48 12.61 6.04
C ALA A 109 2.21 11.13 5.69
N GLU A 110 1.01 10.62 5.98
CA GLU A 110 0.62 9.23 5.70
C GLU A 110 0.59 8.97 4.18
N TYR A 111 -0.02 9.87 3.40
CA TYR A 111 0.00 9.80 1.93
C TYR A 111 1.40 9.95 1.33
N GLY A 112 2.27 10.75 1.96
CA GLY A 112 3.68 10.86 1.58
C GLY A 112 4.45 9.56 1.76
N GLN A 113 4.25 8.88 2.90
CA GLN A 113 4.79 7.55 3.15
C GLN A 113 4.23 6.50 2.19
N ALA A 114 2.91 6.54 1.91
CA ALA A 114 2.29 5.66 0.92
C ALA A 114 2.98 5.83 -0.44
N LEU A 115 3.12 7.06 -0.91
CA LEU A 115 3.77 7.37 -2.19
C LEU A 115 5.23 6.90 -2.26
N ALA A 116 5.96 6.90 -1.13
CA ALA A 116 7.31 6.37 -1.09
C ALA A 116 7.35 4.85 -1.33
N LEU A 117 6.36 4.10 -0.82
CA LEU A 117 6.22 2.66 -1.07
C LEU A 117 5.73 2.34 -2.47
N CYS A 118 4.79 3.13 -3.00
CA CYS A 118 4.13 2.89 -4.28
C CYS A 118 4.23 4.10 -5.23
N PRO A 119 5.43 4.52 -5.66
CA PRO A 119 5.65 5.77 -6.41
C PRO A 119 4.97 5.83 -7.78
N ARG A 120 4.58 4.66 -8.31
CA ARG A 120 3.85 4.52 -9.59
C ARG A 120 2.34 4.42 -9.41
N ASN A 121 1.83 4.23 -8.19
CA ASN A 121 0.39 4.17 -7.94
C ASN A 121 -0.25 5.55 -8.24
N PRO A 122 -1.28 5.60 -9.10
CA PRO A 122 -1.89 6.86 -9.50
C PRO A 122 -2.67 7.53 -8.37
N GLU A 123 -3.35 6.78 -7.52
CA GLU A 123 -4.11 7.29 -6.37
C GLU A 123 -3.19 7.91 -5.33
N ALA A 124 -2.14 7.20 -4.91
CA ALA A 124 -1.18 7.73 -3.94
C ALA A 124 -0.56 9.06 -4.41
N ARG A 125 -0.26 9.18 -5.72
CA ARG A 125 0.25 10.41 -6.33
C ARG A 125 -0.80 11.53 -6.34
N PHE A 126 -2.04 11.21 -6.70
CA PHE A 126 -3.14 12.16 -6.75
C PHE A 126 -3.44 12.70 -5.36
N TRP A 127 -3.73 11.82 -4.42
CA TRP A 127 -4.17 12.19 -3.08
C TRP A 127 -3.08 12.88 -2.27
N HIS A 128 -1.82 12.46 -2.38
CA HIS A 128 -0.73 13.21 -1.74
C HIS A 128 -0.62 14.65 -2.30
N ALA A 129 -0.71 14.83 -3.62
CA ALA A 129 -0.66 16.16 -4.23
C ALA A 129 -1.90 17.00 -3.89
N ALA A 130 -3.08 16.39 -3.82
CA ALA A 130 -4.32 17.01 -3.41
C ALA A 130 -4.26 17.49 -1.95
N ASN A 131 -3.86 16.61 -1.03
CA ASN A 131 -3.72 16.95 0.39
C ASN A 131 -2.65 18.02 0.63
N LEU A 132 -1.55 18.01 -0.13
CA LEU A 132 -0.58 19.12 -0.10
C LEU A 132 -1.22 20.44 -0.53
N ALA A 133 -1.97 20.44 -1.63
CA ALA A 133 -2.61 21.66 -2.14
C ALA A 133 -3.70 22.17 -1.19
N ALA A 134 -4.51 21.28 -0.61
CA ALA A 134 -5.52 21.58 0.40
C ALA A 134 -4.91 22.18 1.67
N ALA A 135 -3.76 21.64 2.10
CA ALA A 135 -3.01 22.16 3.25
C ALA A 135 -2.21 23.46 2.94
N GLY A 136 -2.46 24.12 1.80
CA GLY A 136 -1.79 25.37 1.42
C GLY A 136 -0.30 25.21 1.06
N ARG A 137 0.18 23.98 0.84
CA ARG A 137 1.59 23.73 0.51
C ARG A 137 1.88 24.07 -0.95
N PRO A 138 2.87 24.94 -1.25
CA PRO A 138 3.07 25.51 -2.58
C PRO A 138 3.37 24.45 -3.66
N GLU A 139 4.01 23.33 -3.28
CA GLU A 139 4.32 22.22 -4.17
C GLU A 139 3.08 21.42 -4.63
N GLY A 140 1.97 21.46 -3.88
CA GLY A 140 0.79 20.62 -4.13
C GLY A 140 0.12 20.89 -5.47
N ALA A 141 -0.19 22.17 -5.74
CA ALA A 141 -0.81 22.58 -7.00
C ALA A 141 0.08 22.26 -8.22
N GLY A 142 1.39 22.45 -8.11
CA GLY A 142 2.34 22.09 -9.15
C GLY A 142 2.34 20.59 -9.47
N ARG A 143 2.28 19.75 -8.44
CA ARG A 143 2.20 18.28 -8.57
C ARG A 143 0.88 17.84 -9.19
N LEU A 144 -0.25 18.40 -8.78
CA LEU A 144 -1.56 18.14 -9.38
C LEU A 144 -1.58 18.53 -10.87
N ARG A 145 -1.08 19.73 -11.20
CA ARG A 145 -1.00 20.18 -12.60
C ARG A 145 -0.21 19.19 -13.45
N ARG A 146 0.96 18.74 -12.97
CA ARG A 146 1.76 17.72 -13.67
C ARG A 146 1.04 16.38 -13.75
N PHE A 147 0.34 15.98 -12.68
CA PHE A 147 -0.42 14.73 -12.64
C PHE A 147 -1.55 14.69 -13.67
N PHE A 148 -2.28 15.80 -13.86
CA PHE A 148 -3.35 15.87 -14.84
C PHE A 148 -2.88 15.88 -16.30
N ARG A 149 -1.61 16.19 -16.58
CA ARG A 149 -1.06 16.12 -17.95
C ARG A 149 -1.12 14.68 -18.45
N GLY A 150 -1.89 14.46 -19.51
CA GLY A 150 -2.13 13.12 -20.08
C GLY A 150 -3.07 12.24 -19.25
N ARG A 151 -3.79 12.80 -18.26
CA ARG A 151 -4.74 12.06 -17.40
C ARG A 151 -6.10 12.77 -17.31
N PRO A 152 -6.84 12.90 -18.42
CA PRO A 152 -8.10 13.65 -18.45
C PRO A 152 -9.18 13.08 -17.52
N ALA A 153 -9.25 11.75 -17.37
CA ALA A 153 -10.19 11.10 -16.46
C ALA A 153 -9.98 11.53 -14.99
N TRP A 154 -8.72 11.65 -14.56
CA TRP A 154 -8.39 12.10 -13.20
C TRP A 154 -8.72 13.57 -12.97
N LYS A 155 -8.58 14.41 -14.00
CA LYS A 155 -9.01 15.81 -13.91
C LYS A 155 -10.54 15.91 -13.80
N ALA A 156 -11.28 15.09 -14.54
CA ALA A 156 -12.74 15.00 -14.43
C ALA A 156 -13.17 14.50 -13.05
N LEU A 157 -12.49 13.49 -12.50
CA LEU A 157 -12.71 13.01 -11.13
C LEU A 157 -12.49 14.14 -10.11
N ALA A 158 -11.38 14.86 -10.20
CA ALA A 158 -11.09 15.96 -9.28
C ALA A 158 -12.17 17.06 -9.30
N ARG A 159 -12.75 17.39 -10.46
CA ARG A 159 -13.89 18.32 -10.55
C ARG A 159 -15.10 17.81 -9.77
N ARG A 160 -15.49 16.56 -10.01
CA ARG A 160 -16.63 15.93 -9.31
C ARG A 160 -16.42 15.84 -7.81
N LEU A 161 -15.20 15.51 -7.37
CA LEU A 161 -14.86 15.47 -5.95
C LEU A 161 -15.00 16.85 -5.30
N ARG A 162 -14.64 17.93 -6.00
CA ARG A 162 -14.85 19.30 -5.51
C ARG A 162 -16.32 19.66 -5.42
N GLU A 163 -17.10 19.34 -6.46
CA GLU A 163 -18.56 19.57 -6.46
C GLU A 163 -19.26 18.85 -5.29
N LEU A 164 -18.73 17.69 -4.89
CA LEU A 164 -19.21 16.91 -3.74
C LEU A 164 -18.62 17.36 -2.38
N GLY A 165 -17.73 18.35 -2.36
CA GLY A 165 -17.04 18.79 -1.13
C GLY A 165 -16.02 17.79 -0.59
N LEU A 166 -15.63 16.77 -1.37
CA LEU A 166 -14.66 15.73 -0.99
C LEU A 166 -13.21 16.11 -1.36
N LEU A 167 -13.02 17.22 -2.05
CA LEU A 167 -11.72 17.79 -2.37
C LEU A 167 -11.75 19.28 -2.07
N ASP A 168 -11.27 19.65 -0.89
CA ASP A 168 -11.22 21.05 -0.47
C ASP A 168 -9.95 21.72 -0.99
N LEU A 169 -10.10 22.56 -2.00
CA LEU A 169 -9.01 23.34 -2.59
C LEU A 169 -9.43 24.79 -2.61
N GLU A 170 -8.51 25.65 -2.18
CA GLU A 170 -8.65 27.11 -2.29
C GLU A 170 -9.18 27.51 -3.69
N PRO A 171 -10.21 28.36 -3.79
CA PRO A 171 -10.87 28.68 -5.06
C PRO A 171 -9.88 29.15 -6.14
N GLU A 172 -8.86 29.91 -5.76
CA GLU A 172 -7.83 30.35 -6.70
C GLU A 172 -6.95 29.19 -7.19
N THR A 173 -6.55 28.29 -6.30
CA THR A 173 -5.78 27.09 -6.65
C THR A 173 -6.56 26.21 -7.62
N ALA A 174 -7.85 25.99 -7.35
CA ALA A 174 -8.71 25.22 -8.24
C ALA A 174 -8.87 25.86 -9.62
N ARG A 175 -9.11 27.18 -9.68
CA ARG A 175 -9.16 27.94 -10.95
C ARG A 175 -7.86 27.77 -11.75
N ARG A 176 -6.70 27.88 -11.11
CA ARG A 176 -5.37 27.70 -11.75
C ARG A 176 -5.14 26.25 -12.24
N LEU A 177 -5.87 25.27 -11.71
CA LEU A 177 -5.84 23.88 -12.16
C LEU A 177 -6.92 23.58 -13.22
N GLY A 178 -7.82 24.53 -13.48
CA GLY A 178 -9.00 24.37 -14.33
C GLY A 178 -9.96 23.31 -13.78
N LEU A 179 -10.10 23.28 -12.46
CA LEU A 179 -11.03 22.43 -11.71
C LEU A 179 -12.24 23.22 -11.26
#